data_AF-A0A924U5V7-F1
#
_entry.id   AF-A0A924U5V7-F1
#
_cell.length_a   1.000
_cell.length_b   1.000
_cell.length_c   1.000
_cell.angle_alpha   90.00
_cell.angle_beta   90.00
_cell.angle_gamma   90.00
#
_symmetry.space_group_name_H-M   'P 1'
#
loop_
_entity.id
_entity.type
_entity.pdbx_description
1 polymer ?
#
loop_
_entity_poly.entity_id
_entity_poly.type
_entity_poly.pdbx_seq_one_letter_code
_entity_poly.pdbx_strand_id
1 'polypeptide(L)'
;MKEYRLATWLELRAPFDRIVHRRMLTDMSHRHMTLQQLVRCSGARRNEVRAFLAMLELRGSVTLREAEVAKSMFGALRPLAGWLRRALGSTHIGR
;
A
#
# COMPACT_ATOMS: atom_id res chain seq x y z
N MET A 1 8.31 10.65 -12.16
CA MET A 1 7.90 10.62 -10.74
C MET A 1 8.46 9.36 -10.11
N LYS A 2 8.83 9.35 -8.81
CA LYS A 2 9.35 8.15 -8.14
C LYS A 2 8.25 7.12 -7.90
N GLU A 3 8.51 5.88 -8.27
CA GLU A 3 7.68 4.72 -7.97
C GLU A 3 8.39 3.78 -7.00
N TYR A 4 7.61 3.21 -6.09
CA TYR A 4 8.07 2.34 -5.01
C TYR A 4 7.48 0.95 -5.21
N ARG A 5 8.32 -0.08 -5.17
CA ARG A 5 7.91 -1.48 -5.10
C ARG A 5 8.59 -2.17 -3.93
N LEU A 6 7.89 -3.06 -3.26
CA LEU A 6 8.48 -3.85 -2.19
C LEU A 6 9.45 -4.87 -2.79
N ALA A 7 10.71 -4.83 -2.35
CA ALA A 7 11.75 -5.77 -2.78
C ALA A 7 11.73 -7.05 -1.92
N THR A 8 11.47 -6.90 -0.63
CA THR A 8 11.44 -7.98 0.36
C THR A 8 10.33 -7.75 1.37
N TRP A 9 9.68 -8.83 1.80
CA TRP A 9 8.61 -8.76 2.78
C TRP A 9 9.17 -8.37 4.15
N LEU A 10 8.55 -7.38 4.79
CA LEU A 10 8.98 -6.84 6.08
C LEU A 10 7.92 -7.05 7.16
N GLU A 11 8.39 -7.41 8.36
CA GLU A 11 7.59 -7.33 9.57
C GLU A 11 7.54 -5.89 10.09
N LEU A 12 6.32 -5.33 10.12
CA LEU A 12 6.07 -3.99 10.60
C LEU A 12 6.01 -3.96 12.13
N ARG A 13 6.78 -3.05 12.74
CA ARG A 13 6.75 -2.74 14.17
C ARG A 13 6.24 -1.31 14.36
N ALA A 14 5.83 -0.99 15.60
CA ALA A 14 5.45 0.38 15.96
C ALA A 14 6.52 1.39 15.50
N PRO A 15 6.14 2.56 14.97
CA PRO A 15 4.77 3.11 14.90
C PRO A 15 3.96 2.71 13.65
N PHE A 16 4.52 1.88 12.75
CA PHE A 16 3.93 1.54 11.45
C PHE A 16 3.23 0.17 11.43
N ASP A 17 2.84 -0.37 12.58
CA ASP A 17 2.20 -1.69 12.72
C ASP A 17 0.71 -1.72 12.35
N ARG A 18 0.11 -0.55 12.12
CA ARG A 18 -1.31 -0.39 11.74
C ARG A 18 -1.67 -1.11 10.45
N ILE A 19 -2.93 -1.56 10.36
CA ILE A 19 -3.51 -2.25 9.20
C ILE A 19 -3.27 -1.49 7.89
N VAL A 20 -3.32 -0.16 7.93
CA VAL A 20 -3.09 0.70 6.76
C VAL A 20 -1.70 0.49 6.14
N HIS A 21 -0.66 0.33 6.95
CA HIS A 21 0.71 0.10 6.48
C HIS A 21 0.90 -1.31 5.93
N ARG A 22 0.28 -2.31 6.56
CA ARG A 22 0.29 -3.70 6.05
C ARG A 22 -0.37 -3.78 4.68
N ARG A 23 -1.50 -3.10 4.48
CA ARG A 23 -2.16 -2.99 3.16
C ARG A 23 -1.27 -2.31 2.13
N MET A 24 -0.58 -1.24 2.50
CA MET A 24 0.39 -0.59 1.60
C MET A 24 1.52 -1.54 1.20
N LEU A 25 2.06 -2.35 2.13
CA LEU A 25 3.05 -3.38 1.79
C LEU A 25 2.51 -4.42 0.82
N THR A 26 1.29 -4.92 1.07
CA THR A 26 0.62 -5.85 0.14
C THR A 26 0.46 -5.22 -1.24
N ASP A 27 -0.03 -3.99 -1.34
CA ASP A 27 -0.20 -3.34 -2.63
C ASP A 27 1.14 -3.13 -3.35
N MET A 28 2.19 -2.75 -2.62
CA MET A 28 3.55 -2.55 -3.13
C MET A 28 4.28 -3.85 -3.49
N SER A 29 3.89 -5.00 -2.93
CA SER A 29 4.47 -6.31 -3.31
C SER A 29 3.99 -6.75 -4.70
N HIS A 30 2.75 -6.39 -5.05
CA HIS A 30 2.18 -6.73 -6.35
C HIS A 30 2.63 -5.77 -7.46
N ARG A 31 2.75 -4.47 -7.18
CA ARG A 31 2.99 -3.44 -8.21
C ARG A 31 3.87 -2.28 -7.73
N HIS A 32 4.44 -1.56 -8.70
CA HIS A 32 5.05 -0.26 -8.46
C HIS A 32 3.96 0.77 -8.19
N MET A 33 4.14 1.60 -7.17
CA MET A 33 3.19 2.63 -6.78
C MET A 33 3.86 3.96 -6.53
N THR A 34 3.21 5.05 -6.95
CA THR A 34 3.62 6.41 -6.61
C THR A 34 3.12 6.80 -5.21
N LEU A 35 3.74 7.83 -4.62
CA LEU A 35 3.27 8.42 -3.36
C LEU A 35 1.79 8.81 -3.41
N GLN A 36 1.32 9.37 -4.53
CA GLN A 36 -0.09 9.78 -4.68
C GLN A 36 -1.04 8.58 -4.68
N GLN A 37 -0.69 7.49 -5.35
CA GLN A 37 -1.48 6.27 -5.36
C GLN A 37 -1.54 5.63 -3.96
N LEU A 38 -0.41 5.60 -3.25
CA LEU A 38 -0.36 5.09 -1.87
C LEU A 38 -1.24 5.91 -0.93
N VAL A 39 -1.19 7.24 -1.00
CA VAL A 39 -2.08 8.12 -0.22
C VAL A 39 -3.55 7.86 -0.54
N ARG A 40 -3.89 7.75 -1.83
CA ARG A 40 -5.27 7.52 -2.29
C ARG A 40 -5.82 6.15 -1.87
N CYS A 41 -5.02 5.09 -1.95
CA CYS A 41 -5.44 3.72 -1.64
C CYS A 41 -5.46 3.44 -0.13
N SER A 42 -4.52 4.03 0.62
CA SER A 42 -4.41 3.81 2.07
C SER A 42 -5.36 4.68 2.90
N GLY A 43 -5.73 5.86 2.39
CA GLY A 43 -6.46 6.87 3.18
C GLY A 43 -5.60 7.52 4.27
N ALA A 44 -4.30 7.20 4.35
CA ALA A 44 -3.38 7.80 5.30
C ALA A 44 -2.99 9.22 4.90
N ARG A 45 -2.56 10.03 5.88
CA ARG A 45 -2.08 11.39 5.60
C ARG A 45 -0.82 11.31 4.74
N ARG A 46 -0.66 12.25 3.80
CA ARG A 46 0.52 12.30 2.93
C ARG A 46 1.84 12.25 3.69
N ASN A 47 1.93 12.93 4.83
CA ASN A 47 3.13 12.94 5.66
C ASN A 47 3.41 11.58 6.32
N GLU A 48 2.37 10.85 6.73
CA GLU A 48 2.47 9.49 7.27
C GLU A 48 3.01 8.52 6.21
N VAL A 49 2.47 8.58 4.98
CA VAL A 49 2.97 7.77 3.86
C VAL A 49 4.42 8.10 3.51
N ARG A 50 4.82 9.39 3.55
CA ARG A 50 6.22 9.79 3.34
C ARG A 50 7.14 9.23 4.41
N ALA A 51 6.77 9.33 5.68
CA ALA A 51 7.56 8.77 6.78
C ALA A 51 7.68 7.25 6.67
N PHE A 52 6.61 6.58 6.28
CA PHE A 52 6.61 5.14 6.03
C PHE A 52 7.56 4.74 4.90
N LEU A 53 7.50 5.42 3.76
CA LEU A 53 8.42 5.17 2.63
C LEU A 53 9.87 5.43 3.01
N ALA A 54 10.16 6.51 3.74
CA ALA A 54 11.51 6.81 4.22
C ALA A 54 12.06 5.69 5.13
N MET A 55 11.22 5.12 5.99
CA MET A 55 11.59 3.95 6.81
C MET A 55 11.90 2.72 5.96
N LEU A 56 11.12 2.46 4.92
CA LEU A 56 11.35 1.34 4.02
C LEU A 56 12.63 1.50 3.18
N GLU A 57 12.91 2.72 2.71
CA GLU A 57 14.15 3.07 2.01
C GLU A 57 15.37 2.88 2.93
N LEU A 58 15.29 3.35 4.17
CA LEU A 58 16.35 3.18 5.17
C LEU A 58 16.66 1.69 5.43
N ARG A 59 15.64 0.83 5.37
CA ARG A 59 15.80 -0.63 5.49
C ARG A 59 16.24 -1.32 4.21
N GLY A 60 16.43 -0.60 3.10
CA GLY A 60 16.77 -1.17 1.81
C GLY A 60 15.73 -2.17 1.28
N SER A 61 14.49 -2.10 1.75
CA SER A 61 13.46 -3.10 1.44
C SER A 61 12.53 -2.68 0.29
N VAL A 62 12.81 -1.53 -0.33
CA VAL A 62 12.05 -1.00 -1.46
C VAL A 62 12.96 -0.79 -2.65
N THR A 63 12.51 -1.28 -3.80
CA THR A 63 13.11 -0.95 -5.09
C THR A 63 12.51 0.36 -5.57
N LEU A 64 13.38 1.34 -5.81
CA LEU A 64 13.01 2.61 -6.41
C LEU A 64 13.10 2.49 -7.92
N ARG A 65 12.02 2.80 -8.63
CA ARG A 65 12.05 2.98 -10.09
C ARG A 65 11.75 4.44 -10.41
N GLU A 66 12.58 5.04 -11.24
CA GLU A 66 12.21 6.29 -11.91
C GLU A 66 11.18 5.95 -12.98
N ALA A 67 9.92 6.35 -12.75
CA ALA A 67 8.87 6.08 -13.70
C ALA A 67 9.03 7.02 -14.89
N GLU A 68 9.48 6.46 -16.02
CA GLU A 68 9.11 6.97 -17.33
C GLU A 68 7.62 6.72 -17.51
N VAL A 69 6.90 7.74 -18.00
CA VAL A 69 5.45 7.84 -18.00
C VAL A 69 4.80 6.71 -18.83
N ALA A 70 4.59 5.54 -18.22
CA ALA A 70 3.84 4.46 -18.84
C ALA A 70 2.34 4.67 -18.57
N LYS A 71 1.71 5.50 -19.40
CA LYS A 71 0.26 5.57 -19.58
C LYS A 71 -0.27 4.21 -20.05
N SER A 72 -0.59 3.29 -19.13
CA SER A 72 -1.50 2.17 -19.43
C SER A 72 -1.81 1.36 -18.17
N MET A 73 -2.99 0.72 -18.16
CA MET A 73 -3.43 -0.32 -17.20
C MET A 73 -4.28 0.10 -15.98
N PHE A 74 -4.95 1.25 -15.97
CA PHE A 74 -5.97 1.58 -14.93
C PHE A 74 -7.43 1.24 -15.34
N GLY A 75 -7.63 0.28 -16.24
CA GLY A 75 -8.97 -0.11 -16.73
C GLY A 75 -9.65 -1.31 -16.05
N ALA A 76 -8.93 -2.17 -15.31
CA ALA A 76 -9.43 -3.54 -15.06
C ALA A 76 -9.79 -3.91 -13.60
N LEU A 77 -9.54 -3.06 -12.59
CA LEU A 77 -9.66 -3.48 -11.17
C LEU A 77 -10.98 -3.09 -10.48
N ARG A 78 -12.08 -2.95 -11.24
CA ARG A 78 -13.43 -2.75 -10.67
C ARG A 78 -14.03 -3.99 -9.94
N PRO A 79 -13.69 -5.27 -10.20
CA PRO A 79 -14.38 -6.37 -9.53
C PRO A 79 -13.85 -6.72 -8.11
N LEU A 80 -12.66 -6.26 -7.72
CA LEU A 80 -12.07 -6.63 -6.41
C LEU A 80 -12.60 -5.78 -5.23
N ALA A 81 -13.38 -4.73 -5.48
CA ALA A 81 -14.04 -3.94 -4.44
C ALA A 81 -15.17 -4.69 -3.71
N GLY A 82 -15.65 -5.82 -4.24
CA GLY A 82 -16.71 -6.63 -3.63
C GLY A 82 -16.26 -7.44 -2.40
N TRP A 83 -14.99 -7.84 -2.35
CA TRP A 83 -14.46 -8.67 -1.25
C TRP A 83 -14.27 -7.89 0.06
N LEU A 84 -13.89 -6.61 -0.03
CA LEU A 84 -13.67 -5.73 1.14
C LEU A 84 -14.93 -5.53 1.99
N ARG A 85 -16.14 -5.65 1.40
CA ARG A 85 -17.40 -5.54 2.14
C ARG A 85 -17.66 -6.74 3.05
N ARG A 86 -17.05 -7.89 2.76
CA ARG A 86 -17.32 -9.17 3.46
C ARG A 86 -16.43 -9.36 4.70
N ALA A 87 -15.29 -8.67 4.80
CA ALA A 87 -14.39 -8.77 5.96
C ALA A 87 -14.77 -7.88 7.15
N LEU A 88 -15.60 -6.85 6.95
CA LEU A 88 -16.07 -5.96 8.02
C LEU A 88 -17.45 -6.33 8.58
N GLY A 89 -18.15 -7.29 7.97
CA GLY A 89 -19.47 -7.77 8.43
C GLY A 89 -19.42 -8.94 9.41
N SER A 90 -18.23 -9.48 9.72
CA SER A 90 -18.10 -10.64 10.62
C SER A 90 -17.47 -10.23 11.95
N THR A 91 -18.25 -9.57 12.79
CA THR A 91 -17.98 -9.49 14.22
C THR A 91 -19.31 -9.43 14.98
N HIS A 92 -19.79 -10.62 15.42
CA HIS A 92 -20.58 -10.90 16.64
C HIS A 92 -21.97 -10.21 16.82
N ILE A 93 -23.04 -10.76 17.42
CA ILE A 93 -23.39 -11.91 18.29
C ILE A 93 -24.94 -12.01 18.21
N GLY A 94 -25.60 -13.15 18.04
CA GLY A 94 -26.02 -14.02 19.14
C GLY A 94 -27.15 -13.43 20.02
N ARG A 95 -28.42 -13.63 19.66
CA ARG A 95 -29.42 -14.36 20.47
C ARG A 95 -30.70 -14.59 19.66
#